data_AF-A0A4P9VXA8-F1
#
_entry.id   AF-A0A4P9VXA8-F1
#
_cell.length_a   1.000
_cell.length_b   1.000
_cell.length_c   1.000
_cell.angle_alpha   90.00
_cell.angle_beta   90.00
_cell.angle_gamma   90.00
#
_symmetry.space_group_name_H-M   'P 1'
#
loop_
_entity.id
_entity.type
_entity.pdbx_description
1 polymer ?
#
loop_
_entity_poly.entity_id
_entity_poly.type
_entity_poly.pdbx_seq_one_letter_code
_entity_poly.pdbx_strand_id
1 'polypeptide(L)'
;MALPSQPPLMTPGEIVLETGSGRQLKVPTVPGQLPVNLRPFVDLTVTEPAHEKSRRWKHMPMPTVSECEQTTKESHETYPDFVISSSGLKALAAIQFETGKEPIEIPIVIRDVIKKSTPDGLEKSTESARMIFIDKPLIKTHLTTRESRNKFYKHAFLAHTLEERSSPVYRSWKMREFSLLVRSRLHAFEMRPTSEGGFTKKYVTVHPSAEFHCKRGMIECMTQAERARAWAQMVIRPEADLLV
;
A
#
# COMPACT_ATOMS: atom_id res chain seq x y z
N MET A 1 -22.55 6.06 -35.74
CA MET A 1 -21.59 6.45 -34.69
C MET A 1 -21.64 5.38 -33.61
N ALA A 2 -20.59 4.58 -33.47
CA ALA A 2 -20.52 3.54 -32.44
C ALA A 2 -20.10 4.17 -31.10
N LEU A 3 -20.83 3.85 -30.03
CA LEU A 3 -20.48 4.27 -28.68
C LEU A 3 -19.15 3.62 -28.25
N PRO A 4 -18.29 4.33 -27.50
CA PRO A 4 -17.05 3.74 -26.99
C PRO A 4 -17.39 2.60 -26.02
N SER A 5 -16.74 1.45 -26.24
CA SER A 5 -16.82 0.27 -25.38
C SER A 5 -16.45 0.64 -23.94
N GLN A 6 -17.30 0.31 -22.97
CA GLN A 6 -16.97 0.48 -21.57
C GLN A 6 -15.67 -0.29 -21.21
N PRO A 7 -14.81 0.28 -20.35
CA PRO A 7 -13.61 -0.42 -19.90
C PRO A 7 -14.00 -1.68 -19.09
N PRO A 8 -13.20 -2.75 -19.13
CA PRO A 8 -13.48 -3.98 -18.41
C PRO A 8 -13.56 -3.71 -16.90
N LEU A 9 -14.69 -4.07 -16.29
CA LEU A 9 -14.84 -4.05 -14.84
C LEU A 9 -13.87 -5.07 -14.23
N MET A 10 -12.98 -4.60 -13.35
CA MET A 10 -12.26 -5.48 -12.44
C MET A 10 -13.26 -6.03 -11.41
N THR A 11 -13.69 -7.27 -11.57
CA THR A 11 -14.40 -7.99 -10.50
C THR A 11 -13.35 -8.49 -9.51
N PRO A 12 -13.43 -8.12 -8.21
CA PRO A 12 -12.66 -8.81 -7.19
C PRO A 12 -12.95 -10.30 -7.31
N GLY A 13 -11.90 -11.11 -7.52
CA GLY A 13 -12.03 -12.57 -7.42
C GLY A 13 -12.57 -12.92 -6.02
N GLU A 14 -13.28 -14.05 -5.95
CA GLU A 14 -13.88 -14.62 -4.74
C GLU A 14 -13.08 -14.30 -3.47
N ILE A 15 -13.61 -13.36 -2.68
CA ILE A 15 -13.14 -13.16 -1.31
C ILE A 15 -13.77 -14.30 -0.53
N VAL A 16 -12.98 -15.32 -0.19
CA VAL A 16 -13.38 -16.29 0.84
C VAL A 16 -13.37 -15.54 2.17
N LEU A 17 -14.48 -14.87 2.48
CA LEU A 17 -14.90 -14.36 3.78
C LEU A 17 -16.38 -13.97 3.67
N GLU A 18 -17.23 -14.69 4.40
CA GLU A 18 -18.64 -14.38 4.61
C GLU A 18 -18.80 -12.91 5.05
N THR A 19 -19.68 -12.16 4.36
CA THR A 19 -20.07 -10.82 4.80
C THR A 19 -21.58 -10.79 4.98
N GLY A 20 -22.00 -10.61 6.23
CA GLY A 20 -23.36 -10.23 6.59
C GLY A 20 -23.71 -8.85 6.06
N SER A 21 -24.99 -8.66 5.74
CA SER A 21 -25.60 -7.47 5.12
C SER A 21 -25.27 -6.16 5.85
N GLY A 22 -24.69 -5.20 5.12
CA GLY A 22 -24.36 -3.86 5.62
C GLY A 22 -25.57 -2.92 5.76
N ARG A 23 -25.64 -2.19 6.88
CA ARG A 23 -26.49 -1.01 7.06
C ARG A 23 -25.73 0.26 6.65
N GLN A 24 -26.44 1.21 6.02
CA GLN A 24 -25.91 2.53 5.65
C GLN A 24 -25.47 3.34 6.88
N LEU A 25 -24.26 3.92 6.80
CA LEU A 25 -23.73 4.87 7.77
C LEU A 25 -24.34 6.27 7.54
N LYS A 26 -25.07 6.78 8.54
CA LYS A 26 -25.39 8.22 8.64
C LYS A 26 -24.19 8.95 9.22
N VAL A 27 -23.67 9.93 8.47
CA VAL A 27 -22.68 10.89 8.96
C VAL A 27 -23.37 11.85 9.93
N PRO A 28 -22.87 12.05 11.17
CA PRO A 28 -23.45 13.03 12.07
C PRO A 28 -23.10 14.44 11.60
N THR A 29 -24.13 15.26 11.39
CA THR A 29 -23.99 16.72 11.26
C THR A 29 -23.65 17.28 12.64
N VAL A 30 -22.49 17.91 12.77
CA VAL A 30 -22.09 18.63 14.00
C VAL A 30 -22.43 20.11 13.82
N PRO A 31 -23.43 20.67 14.52
CA PRO A 31 -23.63 22.12 14.55
C PRO A 31 -22.82 22.72 15.70
N GLY A 32 -21.92 23.65 15.37
CA GLY A 32 -21.24 24.48 16.36
C GLY A 32 -19.76 24.67 16.07
N GLN A 33 -19.39 25.80 15.49
CA GLN A 33 -18.02 26.31 15.53
C GLN A 33 -17.67 26.64 16.98
N LEU A 34 -16.72 25.91 17.56
CA LEU A 34 -16.04 26.35 18.77
C LEU A 34 -14.96 27.38 18.39
N PRO A 35 -14.76 28.44 19.19
CA PRO A 35 -13.74 29.44 18.93
C PRO A 35 -12.34 28.82 19.04
N VAL A 36 -11.57 28.95 17.96
CA VAL A 36 -10.18 28.52 17.87
C VAL A 36 -9.33 29.48 18.69
N ASN A 37 -9.08 29.13 19.96
CA ASN A 37 -8.15 29.83 20.81
C ASN A 37 -6.78 29.13 20.70
N LEU A 38 -5.97 29.54 19.71
CA LEU A 38 -4.59 29.07 19.54
C LEU A 38 -3.75 29.65 20.68
N ARG A 39 -3.45 28.83 21.69
CA ARG A 39 -2.40 29.18 22.65
C ARG A 39 -1.04 29.12 21.93
N PRO A 40 -0.12 30.08 22.21
CA PRO A 40 1.25 30.00 21.71
C PRO A 40 1.91 28.71 22.22
N PHE A 41 2.72 28.12 21.34
CA PHE A 41 3.52 26.93 21.58
C PHE A 41 4.36 27.15 22.86
N VAL A 42 3.98 26.48 23.95
CA VAL A 42 4.80 26.41 25.16
C VAL A 42 5.96 25.49 24.83
N ASP A 43 7.19 25.96 25.04
CA ASP A 43 8.39 25.13 24.97
C ASP A 43 8.22 23.92 25.89
N LEU A 44 7.89 22.78 25.29
CA LEU A 44 7.97 21.48 25.92
C LEU A 44 9.46 21.16 26.05
N THR A 45 10.05 21.53 27.20
CA THR A 45 11.28 20.88 27.65
C THR A 45 10.95 19.41 27.84
N VAL A 46 11.21 18.61 26.81
CA VAL A 46 11.14 17.15 26.84
C VAL A 46 12.18 16.71 27.85
N THR A 47 11.75 16.40 29.06
CA THR A 47 12.55 15.62 30.00
C THR A 47 12.73 14.24 29.37
N GLU A 48 13.93 13.97 28.84
CA GLU A 48 14.28 12.66 28.33
C GLU A 48 14.08 11.62 29.45
N PRO A 49 13.17 10.64 29.30
CA PRO A 49 13.13 9.53 30.22
C PRO A 49 14.46 8.79 30.12
N ALA A 50 15.08 8.46 31.26
CA ALA A 50 16.32 7.71 31.34
C ALA A 50 16.15 6.37 30.62
N HIS A 51 16.58 6.33 29.35
CA HIS A 51 16.33 5.23 28.44
C HIS A 51 17.20 4.02 28.80
N GLU A 52 16.52 3.00 29.32
CA GLU A 52 16.86 1.60 29.13
C GLU A 52 17.36 1.39 27.69
N LYS A 53 18.59 0.85 27.56
CA LYS A 53 19.38 0.73 26.32
C LYS A 53 18.47 0.44 25.12
N SER A 54 18.07 1.50 24.42
CA SER A 54 17.12 1.38 23.34
C SER A 54 17.74 0.46 22.30
N ARG A 55 17.06 -0.67 22.04
CA ARG A 55 17.31 -1.47 20.86
C ARG A 55 17.05 -0.54 19.68
N ARG A 56 18.08 0.20 19.24
CA ARG A 56 18.01 1.03 18.04
C ARG A 56 17.57 0.09 16.93
N TRP A 57 16.31 0.19 16.55
CA TRP A 57 15.74 -0.61 15.47
C TRP A 57 16.56 -0.32 14.22
N LYS A 58 17.50 -1.21 13.88
CA LYS A 58 18.25 -1.10 12.64
C LYS A 58 17.24 -1.18 11.52
N HIS A 59 17.13 -0.13 10.72
CA HIS A 59 16.20 -0.10 9.61
C HIS A 59 16.62 -1.14 8.57
N MET A 60 16.15 -2.38 8.71
CA MET A 60 16.38 -3.40 7.69
C MET A 60 15.54 -3.05 6.46
N PRO A 61 16.17 -2.80 5.30
CA PRO A 61 15.43 -2.62 4.07
C PRO A 61 14.70 -3.93 3.77
N MET A 62 13.42 -3.83 3.41
CA MET A 62 12.68 -5.01 2.96
C MET A 62 13.29 -5.47 1.63
N PRO A 63 13.59 -6.78 1.47
CA PRO A 63 14.10 -7.32 0.22
C PRO A 63 13.12 -7.02 -0.92
N THR A 64 13.61 -7.09 -2.15
CA THR A 64 12.75 -7.01 -3.34
C THR A 64 11.72 -8.16 -3.36
N VAL A 65 10.73 -8.10 -4.24
CA VAL A 65 9.70 -9.15 -4.34
C VAL A 65 10.35 -10.43 -4.83
N SER A 66 11.23 -10.31 -5.82
CA SER A 66 12.00 -11.41 -6.40
C SER A 66 12.94 -12.07 -5.37
N GLU A 67 13.57 -11.32 -4.47
CA GLU A 67 14.53 -11.86 -3.49
C GLU A 67 13.91 -12.30 -2.15
N CYS A 68 12.62 -12.07 -1.94
CA CYS A 68 12.00 -12.32 -0.64
C CYS A 68 11.51 -13.77 -0.50
N GLU A 69 12.08 -14.51 0.45
CA GLU A 69 11.73 -15.91 0.74
C GLU A 69 10.23 -16.13 0.97
N GLN A 70 9.61 -15.30 1.82
CA GLN A 70 8.15 -15.38 2.05
C GLN A 70 7.37 -15.18 0.74
N THR A 71 7.83 -14.28 -0.12
CA THR A 71 7.15 -14.04 -1.40
C THR A 71 7.25 -15.24 -2.33
N THR A 72 8.44 -15.85 -2.37
CA THR A 72 8.66 -17.10 -3.10
C THR A 72 7.72 -18.20 -2.58
N LYS A 73 7.61 -18.37 -1.25
CA LYS A 73 6.69 -19.34 -0.63
C LYS A 73 5.24 -19.11 -1.05
N GLU A 74 4.72 -17.90 -0.85
CA GLU A 74 3.33 -17.53 -1.22
C GLU A 74 3.06 -17.71 -2.72
N SER A 75 4.07 -17.42 -3.55
CA SER A 75 3.97 -17.59 -5.00
C SER A 75 3.97 -19.06 -5.43
N HIS A 76 4.66 -19.94 -4.71
CA HIS A 76 4.60 -21.39 -4.96
C HIS A 76 3.28 -22.01 -4.50
N GLU A 77 2.62 -21.43 -3.50
CA GLU A 77 1.32 -21.89 -3.04
C GLU A 77 0.20 -21.48 -4.01
N THR A 78 0.29 -20.28 -4.59
CA THR A 78 -0.78 -19.71 -5.43
C THR A 78 -0.53 -19.79 -6.93
N TYR A 79 0.71 -20.05 -7.35
CA TYR A 79 1.16 -20.08 -8.75
C TYR A 79 0.64 -18.91 -9.62
N PRO A 80 0.86 -17.65 -9.21
CA PRO A 80 0.38 -16.50 -9.96
C PRO A 80 1.21 -16.29 -11.25
N ASP A 81 0.62 -15.67 -12.26
CA ASP A 81 1.34 -15.27 -13.47
C ASP A 81 2.29 -14.10 -13.19
N PHE A 82 1.84 -13.16 -12.36
CA PHE A 82 2.58 -11.96 -11.97
C PHE A 82 2.69 -11.84 -10.45
N VAL A 83 3.85 -11.41 -9.96
CA VAL A 83 4.07 -11.03 -8.56
C VAL A 83 4.60 -9.61 -8.52
N ILE A 84 3.88 -8.69 -7.90
CA ILE A 84 4.23 -7.25 -7.92
C ILE A 84 4.31 -6.64 -6.53
N SER A 85 5.27 -5.73 -6.33
CA SER A 85 5.27 -4.90 -5.12
C SER A 85 4.18 -3.83 -5.21
N SER A 86 3.54 -3.49 -4.09
CA SER A 86 2.63 -2.34 -4.03
C SER A 86 3.26 -1.04 -4.53
N SER A 87 4.58 -0.86 -4.37
CA SER A 87 5.31 0.28 -4.93
C SER A 87 5.42 0.22 -6.45
N GLY A 88 5.70 -0.96 -7.02
CA GLY A 88 5.72 -1.21 -8.47
C GLY A 88 4.35 -0.96 -9.08
N LEU A 89 3.28 -1.49 -8.49
CA LEU A 89 1.92 -1.29 -8.98
C LEU A 89 1.51 0.19 -8.96
N LYS A 90 1.86 0.92 -7.89
CA LYS A 90 1.65 2.37 -7.81
C LYS A 90 2.45 3.15 -8.86
N ALA A 91 3.66 2.71 -9.18
CA ALA A 91 4.47 3.33 -10.22
C ALA A 91 3.84 3.13 -11.60
N LEU A 92 3.39 1.90 -11.90
CA LEU A 92 2.67 1.59 -13.14
C LEU A 92 1.39 2.41 -13.28
N ALA A 93 0.59 2.53 -12.22
CA ALA A 93 -0.62 3.35 -12.24
C ALA A 93 -0.35 4.84 -12.52
N ALA A 94 0.82 5.33 -12.11
CA ALA A 94 1.21 6.73 -12.26
C ALA A 94 1.89 7.05 -13.59
N ILE A 95 2.36 6.05 -14.35
CA ILE A 95 3.27 6.25 -15.49
C ILE A 95 2.65 7.16 -16.56
N GLN A 96 1.35 7.02 -16.81
CA GLN A 96 0.60 7.82 -17.78
C GLN A 96 0.52 9.31 -17.42
N PHE A 97 0.74 9.67 -16.16
CA PHE A 97 0.63 11.05 -15.66
C PHE A 97 2.00 11.72 -15.42
N GLU A 98 3.11 11.04 -15.75
CA GLU A 98 4.48 11.52 -15.54
C GLU A 98 5.14 12.01 -16.84
N THR A 99 4.36 12.41 -17.85
CA THR A 99 4.87 12.94 -19.12
C THR A 99 5.87 14.10 -18.90
N GLY A 100 7.07 13.97 -19.48
CA GLY A 100 8.13 14.99 -19.39
C GLY A 100 9.00 14.93 -18.13
N LYS A 101 8.84 13.90 -17.28
CA LYS A 101 9.74 13.61 -16.16
C LYS A 101 10.80 12.58 -16.54
N GLU A 102 11.81 12.43 -15.69
CA GLU A 102 12.80 11.34 -15.77
C GLU A 102 12.07 9.98 -15.86
N PRO A 103 12.49 9.08 -16.77
CA PRO A 103 11.85 7.77 -16.92
C PRO A 103 11.91 6.98 -15.61
N ILE A 104 10.81 6.33 -15.27
CA ILE A 104 10.76 5.42 -14.13
C ILE A 104 11.31 4.06 -14.58
N GLU A 105 12.37 3.60 -13.95
CA GLU A 105 12.91 2.26 -14.15
C GLU A 105 12.28 1.27 -13.16
N ILE A 106 11.69 0.19 -13.68
CA ILE A 106 11.05 -0.88 -12.88
C ILE A 106 11.72 -2.21 -13.23
N PRO A 107 12.47 -2.83 -12.30
CA PRO A 107 13.09 -4.12 -12.54
C PRO A 107 12.06 -5.24 -12.68
N ILE A 108 12.30 -6.12 -13.66
CA ILE A 108 11.47 -7.30 -13.93
C ILE A 108 12.38 -8.53 -13.89
N VAL A 109 11.97 -9.55 -13.12
CA VAL A 109 12.66 -10.83 -13.01
C VAL A 109 11.70 -11.94 -13.44
N ILE A 110 12.11 -12.76 -14.39
CA ILE A 110 11.31 -13.88 -14.89
C ILE A 110 11.87 -15.18 -14.31
N ARG A 111 11.00 -16.03 -13.77
CA ARG A 111 11.37 -17.35 -13.24
C ARG A 111 10.48 -18.43 -13.83
N ASP A 112 11.10 -19.50 -14.30
CA ASP A 112 10.36 -20.72 -14.65
C ASP A 112 10.20 -21.57 -13.39
N VAL A 113 8.96 -21.92 -13.07
CA VAL A 113 8.54 -22.66 -11.88
C VAL A 113 7.91 -23.97 -12.31
N ILE A 114 8.41 -25.07 -11.75
CA ILE A 114 7.83 -26.39 -11.98
C ILE A 114 6.64 -26.59 -11.04
N LYS A 115 5.43 -26.74 -11.60
CA LYS A 115 4.24 -27.09 -10.83
C LYS A 115 4.34 -28.56 -10.44
N LYS A 116 4.32 -28.85 -9.14
CA LYS A 116 4.17 -30.22 -8.66
C LYS A 116 2.68 -30.53 -8.72
N SER A 117 2.27 -31.31 -9.72
CA SER A 117 0.90 -31.83 -9.77
C SER A 117 0.63 -32.65 -8.50
N THR A 118 -0.55 -32.41 -7.91
CA THR A 118 -1.05 -33.13 -6.74
C THR A 118 -1.00 -34.65 -7.02
N PRO A 119 -0.66 -35.49 -6.03
CA PRO A 119 -0.37 -36.91 -6.21
C PRO A 119 -1.60 -37.79 -6.50
N ASP A 120 -2.68 -37.25 -7.07
CA ASP A 120 -3.87 -38.00 -7.46
C ASP A 120 -3.63 -38.75 -8.79
N GLY A 121 -2.76 -39.75 -8.71
CA GLY A 121 -2.94 -41.06 -9.34
C GLY A 121 -2.75 -41.23 -10.84
N LEU A 122 -2.85 -40.21 -11.70
CA LEU A 122 -2.78 -40.41 -13.15
C LEU A 122 -1.84 -39.41 -13.83
N GLU A 123 -0.75 -39.96 -14.39
CA GLU A 123 0.26 -39.30 -15.23
C GLU A 123 0.84 -37.96 -14.72
N LYS A 124 2.05 -38.03 -14.15
CA LYS A 124 2.88 -36.86 -13.77
C LYS A 124 3.32 -36.07 -15.00
N SER A 125 2.42 -35.28 -15.59
CA SER A 125 2.83 -34.21 -16.49
C SER A 125 3.50 -33.11 -15.65
N THR A 126 4.77 -32.86 -15.94
CA THR A 126 5.52 -31.76 -15.32
C THR A 126 5.21 -30.50 -16.09
N GLU A 127 4.21 -29.74 -15.64
CA GLU A 127 3.89 -28.45 -16.26
C GLU A 127 4.87 -27.39 -15.76
N SER A 128 5.66 -26.81 -16.67
CA SER A 128 6.45 -25.62 -16.37
C SER A 128 5.57 -24.38 -16.54
N ALA A 129 5.55 -23.53 -15.51
CA ALA A 129 4.86 -22.25 -15.54
C ALA A 129 5.86 -21.12 -15.40
N ARG A 130 5.70 -20.05 -16.17
CA ARG A 130 6.56 -18.87 -16.10
C ARG A 130 5.91 -17.81 -15.21
N MET A 131 6.66 -17.33 -14.23
CA MET A 131 6.22 -16.31 -13.28
C MET A 131 7.03 -15.04 -13.44
N ILE A 132 6.36 -13.89 -13.46
CA ILE A 132 6.97 -12.58 -13.68
C ILE A 132 6.94 -11.78 -12.38
N PHE A 133 8.11 -11.51 -11.82
CA PHE A 133 8.29 -10.67 -10.64
C PHE A 133 8.56 -9.23 -11.05
N ILE A 134 7.74 -8.30 -10.57
CA ILE A 134 7.84 -6.86 -10.81
C ILE A 134 8.22 -6.18 -9.48
N ASP A 135 9.46 -5.74 -9.39
CA ASP A 135 10.02 -5.19 -8.17
C ASP A 135 9.62 -3.73 -7.93
N LYS A 136 10.13 -3.15 -6.83
CA LYS A 136 9.95 -1.72 -6.56
C LYS A 136 10.72 -0.90 -7.61
N PRO A 137 10.20 0.26 -8.05
CA PRO A 137 10.93 1.14 -8.96
C PRO A 137 12.28 1.54 -8.34
N LEU A 138 13.28 1.75 -9.20
CA LEU A 138 14.57 2.26 -8.78
C LEU A 138 14.44 3.68 -8.21
N ILE A 139 15.36 4.04 -7.32
CA ILE A 139 15.36 5.36 -6.69
C ILE A 139 15.79 6.37 -7.75
N LYS A 140 14.94 7.36 -8.03
CA LYS A 140 15.28 8.48 -8.91
C LYS A 140 16.57 9.15 -8.46
N THR A 141 17.41 9.51 -9.41
CA THR A 141 18.67 10.25 -9.17
C THR A 141 18.38 11.65 -8.65
N HIS A 142 17.32 12.28 -9.16
CA HIS A 142 16.89 13.62 -8.77
C HIS A 142 15.48 13.59 -8.18
N LEU A 143 15.35 14.13 -6.97
CA LEU A 143 14.05 14.34 -6.33
C LEU A 143 13.69 15.82 -6.39
N THR A 144 12.46 16.11 -6.79
CA THR A 144 11.91 17.46 -6.64
C THR A 144 11.77 17.81 -5.16
N THR A 145 11.73 19.11 -4.84
CA THR A 145 11.49 19.59 -3.46
C THR A 145 10.21 19.01 -2.87
N ARG A 146 9.15 18.88 -3.69
CA ARG A 146 7.88 18.26 -3.29
C ARG A 146 8.04 16.77 -2.96
N GLU A 147 8.70 15.99 -3.82
CA GLU A 147 8.96 14.57 -3.55
C GLU A 147 9.83 14.36 -2.30
N SER A 148 10.84 15.21 -2.10
CA SER A 148 11.71 15.18 -0.93
C SER A 148 10.92 15.45 0.36
N ARG A 149 10.10 16.51 0.38
CA ARG A 149 9.20 16.83 1.50
C ARG A 149 8.22 15.70 1.78
N ASN A 150 7.55 15.17 0.75
CA ASN A 150 6.60 14.07 0.92
C ASN A 150 7.27 12.84 1.53
N LYS A 151 8.50 12.49 1.10
CA LYS A 151 9.27 11.41 1.73
C LYS A 151 9.62 11.72 3.19
N PHE A 152 10.13 12.92 3.44
CA PHE A 152 10.50 13.35 4.79
C PHE A 152 9.31 13.28 5.75
N TYR A 153 8.20 13.95 5.42
CA TYR A 153 7.00 13.97 6.26
C TYR A 153 6.39 12.57 6.41
N LYS A 154 6.41 11.74 5.37
CA LYS A 154 6.02 10.33 5.50
C LYS A 154 6.82 9.63 6.58
N HIS A 155 8.15 9.73 6.51
CA HIS A 155 9.04 9.03 7.43
C HIS A 155 8.94 9.59 8.86
N ALA A 156 8.87 10.92 9.00
CA ALA A 156 8.64 11.57 10.28
C ALA A 156 7.32 11.11 10.90
N PHE A 157 6.21 11.18 10.16
CA PHE A 157 4.91 10.73 10.66
C PHE A 157 4.94 9.27 11.09
N LEU A 158 5.44 8.36 10.23
CA LEU A 158 5.51 6.94 10.56
C LEU A 158 6.41 6.67 11.77
N ALA A 159 7.51 7.40 11.94
CA ALA A 159 8.40 7.25 13.10
C ALA A 159 7.76 7.73 14.41
N HIS A 160 6.90 8.74 14.38
CA HIS A 160 6.23 9.27 15.57
C HIS A 160 4.95 8.52 15.92
N THR A 161 4.27 7.93 14.93
CA THR A 161 2.96 7.30 15.13
C THR A 161 3.01 5.80 15.27
N LEU A 162 4.11 5.15 14.87
CA LEU A 162 4.17 3.69 14.78
C LEU A 162 5.35 3.11 15.54
N GLU A 163 5.02 2.34 16.57
CA GLU A 163 6.01 1.63 17.39
C GLU A 163 6.50 0.34 16.70
N GLU A 164 5.66 -0.32 15.90
CA GLU A 164 5.99 -1.58 15.24
C GLU A 164 5.97 -1.49 13.71
N ARG A 165 6.94 -2.16 13.09
CA ARG A 165 6.93 -2.37 11.64
C ARG A 165 5.97 -3.51 11.31
N SER A 166 5.03 -3.24 10.42
CA SER A 166 4.14 -4.27 9.92
C SER A 166 4.87 -5.31 9.05
N SER A 167 4.43 -6.57 9.19
CA SER A 167 4.75 -7.64 8.26
C SER A 167 4.19 -7.35 6.86
N PRO A 168 4.82 -7.86 5.79
CA PRO A 168 4.24 -7.78 4.46
C PRO A 168 2.89 -8.51 4.43
N VAL A 169 1.95 -7.96 3.67
CA VAL A 169 0.65 -8.57 3.37
C VAL A 169 0.58 -8.90 1.90
N TYR A 170 0.10 -10.10 1.60
CA TYR A 170 -0.06 -10.61 0.25
C TYR A 170 -1.54 -10.62 -0.11
N ARG A 171 -1.86 -10.21 -1.34
CA ARG A 171 -3.21 -10.30 -1.88
C ARG A 171 -3.14 -10.87 -3.29
N SER A 172 -3.87 -11.96 -3.51
CA SER A 172 -4.01 -12.57 -4.84
C SER A 172 -5.24 -12.00 -5.53
N TRP A 173 -5.06 -11.58 -6.78
CA TRP A 173 -6.10 -11.10 -7.67
C TRP A 173 -6.16 -12.02 -8.88
N LYS A 174 -7.35 -12.53 -9.19
CA LYS A 174 -7.59 -13.31 -10.40
C LYS A 174 -8.28 -12.41 -11.42
N MET A 175 -7.57 -12.05 -12.48
CA MET A 175 -8.17 -11.45 -13.67
C MET A 175 -8.63 -12.56 -14.61
N ARG A 176 -9.30 -12.19 -15.70
CA ARG A 176 -9.79 -13.15 -16.68
C ARG A 176 -8.67 -13.98 -17.32
N GLU A 177 -7.56 -13.34 -17.67
CA GLU A 177 -6.48 -13.95 -18.46
C GLU A 177 -5.22 -14.24 -17.65
N PHE A 178 -5.11 -13.65 -16.46
CA PHE A 178 -3.93 -13.80 -15.62
C PHE A 178 -4.26 -13.60 -14.14
N SER A 179 -3.35 -14.03 -13.29
CA SER A 179 -3.39 -13.92 -11.85
C SER A 179 -2.21 -13.06 -11.36
N LEU A 180 -2.48 -12.26 -10.33
CA LEU A 180 -1.57 -11.26 -9.81
C LEU A 180 -1.47 -11.39 -8.29
N LEU A 181 -0.28 -11.63 -7.78
CA LEU A 181 0.02 -11.58 -6.36
C LEU A 181 0.66 -10.23 -6.00
N VAL A 182 -0.05 -9.41 -5.23
CA VAL A 182 0.43 -8.09 -4.80
C VAL A 182 1.00 -8.17 -3.40
N ARG A 183 2.29 -7.84 -3.24
CA ARG A 183 2.95 -7.70 -1.95
C ARG A 183 2.89 -6.25 -1.44
N SER A 184 2.20 -6.03 -0.34
CA SER A 184 2.04 -4.74 0.32
C SER A 184 2.79 -4.64 1.63
N ARG A 185 3.38 -3.47 1.90
CA ARG A 185 3.82 -3.09 3.25
C ARG A 185 2.77 -2.21 3.90
N LEU A 186 2.12 -2.68 4.95
CA LEU A 186 1.18 -1.85 5.69
C LEU A 186 1.92 -0.74 6.41
N HIS A 187 1.30 0.43 6.57
CA HIS A 187 1.91 1.46 7.38
C HIS A 187 1.64 1.11 8.85
N ALA A 188 0.37 0.97 9.22
CA ALA A 188 -0.06 0.71 10.58
C ALA A 188 -1.24 -0.25 10.63
N PHE A 189 -1.60 -0.65 11.84
CA PHE A 189 -2.92 -1.17 12.17
C PHE A 189 -3.44 -0.53 13.45
N GLU A 190 -4.75 -0.39 13.54
CA GLU A 190 -5.49 0.03 14.73
C GLU A 190 -6.26 -1.20 15.24
N MET A 191 -6.24 -1.44 16.55
CA MET A 191 -7.07 -2.46 17.17
C MET A 191 -8.45 -1.87 17.45
N ARG A 192 -9.49 -2.36 16.77
CA ARG A 192 -10.87 -1.89 16.98
C ARG A 192 -11.68 -2.93 17.75
N PRO A 193 -12.40 -2.54 18.80
CA PRO A 193 -13.30 -3.45 19.50
C PRO A 193 -14.41 -3.90 18.54
N THR A 194 -14.76 -5.18 18.59
CA THR A 194 -15.88 -5.76 17.85
C THR A 194 -17.15 -5.75 18.68
N SER A 195 -18.32 -5.78 18.04
CA SER A 195 -19.62 -5.93 18.72
C SER A 195 -19.73 -7.23 19.54
N GLU A 196 -18.91 -8.22 19.22
CA GLU A 196 -18.86 -9.54 19.88
C GLU A 196 -17.87 -9.58 21.06
N GLY A 197 -17.27 -8.44 21.45
CA GLY A 197 -16.38 -8.36 22.61
C GLY A 197 -14.93 -8.75 22.36
N GLY A 198 -14.49 -8.77 21.09
CA GLY A 198 -13.10 -9.00 20.68
C GLY A 198 -12.43 -7.74 20.13
N PHE A 199 -11.22 -7.89 19.56
CA PHE A 199 -10.54 -6.84 18.80
C PHE A 199 -10.23 -7.31 17.39
N THR A 200 -10.45 -6.45 16.40
CA THR A 200 -10.05 -6.67 15.01
C THR A 200 -8.95 -5.69 14.63
N LYS A 201 -7.99 -6.18 13.83
CA LYS A 201 -6.95 -5.33 13.25
C LYS A 201 -7.55 -4.60 12.06
N LYS A 202 -7.69 -3.28 12.16
CA LYS A 202 -7.98 -2.44 11.01
C LYS A 202 -6.70 -1.82 10.49
N TYR A 203 -6.39 -2.07 9.23
CA TYR A 203 -5.18 -1.54 8.63
C TYR A 203 -5.32 -0.06 8.30
N VAL A 204 -4.21 0.67 8.39
CA VAL A 204 -4.21 2.09 8.08
C VAL A 204 -3.09 2.40 7.10
N THR A 205 -3.43 3.21 6.11
CA THR A 205 -2.50 3.74 5.12
C THR A 205 -2.38 5.25 5.30
N VAL A 206 -1.19 5.67 5.72
CA VAL A 206 -0.78 7.08 5.69
C VAL A 206 -0.39 7.52 4.29
N HIS A 207 -0.99 8.60 3.80
CA HIS A 207 -0.60 9.32 2.59
C HIS A 207 -0.35 10.78 2.93
N PRO A 208 0.89 11.20 3.21
CA PRO A 208 1.14 12.57 3.59
C PRO A 208 0.77 13.50 2.43
N SER A 209 -0.21 14.36 2.67
CA SER A 209 -0.45 15.53 1.84
C SER A 209 0.39 16.67 2.40
N ALA A 210 1.18 17.33 1.56
CA ALA A 210 1.91 18.52 1.97
C ALA A 210 0.91 19.67 2.08
N GLU A 211 0.15 19.70 3.17
CA GLU A 211 -0.90 20.68 3.39
C GLU A 211 -0.57 21.72 4.47
N PHE A 212 0.36 22.66 4.24
CA PHE A 212 0.21 23.99 4.85
C PHE A 212 0.89 25.18 4.15
N HIS A 213 0.16 26.30 4.00
CA HIS A 213 0.71 27.63 3.73
C HIS A 213 0.03 28.66 4.65
N CYS A 214 0.73 29.12 5.69
CA CYS A 214 0.18 29.98 6.75
C CYS A 214 -0.33 31.35 6.27
N LYS A 215 0.09 31.80 5.08
CA LYS A 215 -0.20 33.13 4.52
C LYS A 215 -1.15 33.13 3.32
N ARG A 216 -1.39 31.97 2.68
CA ARG A 216 -2.18 31.85 1.44
C ARG A 216 -3.39 30.91 1.57
N GLY A 217 -3.58 30.29 2.74
CA GLY A 217 -4.41 29.09 2.83
C GLY A 217 -3.74 27.90 2.15
N MET A 218 -4.42 26.76 2.14
CA MET A 218 -3.86 25.49 1.70
C MET A 218 -4.69 24.90 0.56
N ILE A 219 -4.16 24.82 -0.67
CA ILE A 219 -4.61 23.81 -1.64
C ILE A 219 -3.46 23.47 -2.60
N GLU A 220 -2.35 22.87 -2.12
CA GLU A 220 -1.54 22.09 -3.07
C GLU A 220 -2.36 20.87 -3.47
N CYS A 221 -3.08 20.97 -4.60
CA CYS A 221 -3.82 19.81 -5.10
C CYS A 221 -2.85 18.66 -5.36
N MET A 222 -3.28 17.44 -5.01
CA MET A 222 -2.59 16.25 -5.46
C MET A 222 -2.49 16.26 -6.99
N THR A 223 -1.28 16.11 -7.50
CA THR A 223 -1.05 15.88 -8.93
C THR A 223 -1.80 14.63 -9.39
N GLN A 224 -2.10 14.52 -10.68
CA GLN A 224 -2.79 13.33 -11.20
C GLN A 224 -2.00 12.04 -10.90
N ALA A 225 -0.67 12.10 -10.98
CA ALA A 225 0.21 10.99 -10.60
C ALA A 225 0.08 10.63 -9.11
N GLU A 226 0.02 11.61 -8.20
CA GLU A 226 -0.19 11.35 -6.76
C GLU A 226 -1.58 10.75 -6.50
N ARG A 227 -2.62 11.26 -7.15
CA ARG A 227 -3.98 10.70 -7.07
C ARG A 227 -4.03 9.26 -7.56
N ALA A 228 -3.39 8.96 -8.68
CA ALA A 228 -3.32 7.60 -9.22
C ALA A 228 -2.61 6.65 -8.25
N ARG A 229 -1.51 7.09 -7.63
CA ARG A 229 -0.80 6.30 -6.60
C ARG A 229 -1.65 6.09 -5.35
N ALA A 230 -2.36 7.11 -4.89
CA ALA A 230 -3.24 7.02 -3.74
C ALA A 230 -4.40 6.06 -4.02
N TRP A 231 -5.07 6.22 -5.17
CA TRP A 231 -6.11 5.32 -5.64
C TRP A 231 -5.62 3.87 -5.73
N ALA A 232 -4.50 3.63 -6.41
CA ALA A 232 -3.92 2.28 -6.49
C ALA A 232 -3.63 1.73 -5.08
N GLN A 233 -3.17 2.57 -4.14
CA GLN A 233 -2.93 2.13 -2.78
C GLN A 233 -4.22 1.69 -2.05
N MET A 234 -5.33 2.40 -2.28
CA MET A 234 -6.64 2.05 -1.72
C MET A 234 -7.20 0.76 -2.35
N VAL A 235 -7.09 0.60 -3.66
CA VAL A 235 -7.54 -0.61 -4.36
C VAL A 235 -6.76 -1.84 -3.89
N ILE A 236 -5.46 -1.70 -3.64
CA ILE A 236 -4.64 -2.78 -3.06
C ILE A 236 -5.09 -3.13 -1.62
N ARG A 237 -5.77 -2.22 -0.92
CA ARG A 237 -6.08 -2.34 0.51
C ARG A 237 -7.51 -1.85 0.81
N PRO A 238 -8.54 -2.54 0.30
CA PRO A 238 -9.93 -2.09 0.45
C PRO A 238 -10.40 -1.95 1.90
N GLU A 239 -9.79 -2.69 2.84
CA GLU A 239 -10.12 -2.60 4.28
C GLU A 239 -9.29 -1.54 5.02
N ALA A 240 -8.32 -0.90 4.35
CA ALA A 240 -7.46 0.07 4.99
C ALA A 240 -8.07 1.47 4.94
N ASP A 241 -8.11 2.13 6.11
CA ASP A 241 -8.45 3.55 6.16
C ASP A 241 -7.29 4.37 5.57
N LEU A 242 -7.63 5.35 4.73
CA LEU A 242 -6.69 6.34 4.22
C LEU A 242 -6.62 7.50 5.19
N LEU A 243 -5.48 7.68 5.86
CA LEU A 243 -5.14 8.90 6.58
C LEU A 243 -4.36 9.79 5.63
N VAL A 244 -4.92 10.95 5.29
CA VAL A 244 -4.30 12.00 4.48
C VAL A 244 -3.61 13.01 5.39
#